data_AF-A0A645CXU0-F1
#
_entry.id   AF-A0A645CXU0-F1
#
_cell.length_a   1.000
_cell.length_b   1.000
_cell.length_c   1.000
_cell.angle_alpha   90.00
_cell.angle_beta   90.00
_cell.angle_gamma   90.00
#
_symmetry.space_group_name_H-M   'P 1'
#
loop_
_entity.id
_entity.type
_entity.pdbx_description
1 polymer ?
#
loop_
_entity_poly.entity_id
_entity_poly.type
_entity_poly.pdbx_seq_one_letter_code
_entity_poly.pdbx_strand_id
1 'polypeptide(L)'
;MFDTIRASARWDFLVYLGMIYFCLLIIKTIKDKKNLGLVSLLVILFLVEYIPMGLKSSKSEISLNRSLFLKETCTKDDVLMQIPYSHLFGVKGGIGIGLQYITKVELDSNFYNCRLVNGYTGYDIPETVEFFQKVDHLIMNNKYNDFRNLIKSRNIKYLQINPEYLDNLHVYEKFLKTMSKNGILSEMEKSVYRVN
;
A
#
# COMPACT_ATOMS: atom_id res chain seq x y z
N MET A 1 -12.26 -3.79 -0.42
CA MET A 1 -12.96 -4.16 0.84
C MET A 1 -11.89 -4.27 1.91
N PHE A 2 -11.84 -3.33 2.87
CA PHE A 2 -10.73 -3.15 3.82
C PHE A 2 -10.60 -4.29 4.85
N ASP A 3 -10.23 -5.49 4.44
CA ASP A 3 -10.14 -6.63 5.37
C ASP A 3 -9.00 -6.48 6.38
N THR A 4 -7.90 -5.82 6.01
CA THR A 4 -6.76 -5.57 6.92
C THR A 4 -7.12 -4.58 8.04
N ILE A 5 -7.89 -3.53 7.73
CA ILE A 5 -8.39 -2.57 8.73
C ILE A 5 -9.54 -3.19 9.54
N ARG A 6 -10.37 -4.02 8.91
CA ARG A 6 -11.45 -4.73 9.62
C ARG A 6 -10.94 -5.78 10.58
N ALA A 7 -9.81 -6.44 10.31
CA ALA A 7 -9.31 -7.52 11.14
C ALA A 7 -8.87 -7.03 12.53
N SER A 8 -8.13 -5.93 12.63
CA SER A 8 -7.76 -5.32 13.92
C SER A 8 -8.97 -4.69 14.61
N ALA A 9 -9.75 -3.89 13.88
CA ALA A 9 -10.94 -3.22 14.42
C ALA A 9 -12.00 -4.19 14.99
N ARG A 10 -12.05 -5.44 14.49
CA ARG A 10 -12.95 -6.51 14.98
C ARG A 10 -12.63 -6.96 16.40
N TRP A 11 -11.39 -6.85 16.86
CA TRP A 11 -11.01 -7.27 18.22
C TRP A 11 -10.85 -6.09 19.15
N ASP A 12 -10.61 -4.90 18.61
CA ASP A 12 -10.47 -3.67 19.39
C ASP A 12 -11.69 -3.41 20.27
N PHE A 13 -12.91 -3.71 19.80
CA PHE A 13 -14.11 -3.52 20.63
C PHE A 13 -14.08 -4.39 21.90
N LEU A 14 -13.59 -5.64 21.84
CA LEU A 14 -13.49 -6.53 22.99
C LEU A 14 -12.42 -6.04 23.97
N VAL A 15 -11.31 -5.53 23.45
CA VAL A 15 -10.24 -4.93 24.25
C VAL A 15 -10.77 -3.70 24.98
N TYR A 16 -11.48 -2.80 24.29
CA TYR A 16 -12.11 -1.63 24.93
C TYR A 16 -13.16 -2.03 25.97
N LEU A 17 -14.02 -3.02 25.68
CA LEU A 17 -15.04 -3.48 26.62
C LEU A 17 -14.41 -4.12 27.87
N GLY A 18 -13.35 -4.90 27.69
CA GLY A 18 -12.55 -5.47 28.78
C GLY A 18 -11.89 -4.39 29.63
N MET A 19 -11.24 -3.41 29.01
CA MET A 19 -10.62 -2.28 29.72
C MET A 19 -11.65 -1.48 30.52
N ILE A 20 -12.81 -1.16 29.92
CA ILE A 20 -13.90 -0.47 30.62
C ILE A 20 -14.39 -1.30 31.82
N TYR A 21 -14.60 -2.61 31.64
CA TYR A 21 -15.04 -3.50 32.71
C TYR A 21 -14.04 -3.53 33.89
N PHE A 22 -12.75 -3.68 33.63
CA PHE A 22 -11.72 -3.66 34.68
C PHE A 22 -11.57 -2.29 35.32
N CYS A 23 -11.67 -1.20 34.56
CA CYS A 23 -11.69 0.16 35.11
C CYS A 23 -12.87 0.36 36.07
N LEU A 24 -14.08 -0.10 35.73
CA LEU A 24 -15.24 -0.01 36.60
C LEU A 24 -15.10 -0.88 37.87
N LEU A 25 -14.49 -2.05 37.75
CA LEU A 25 -14.15 -2.90 38.90
C LEU A 25 -13.17 -2.21 39.84
N ILE A 26 -12.11 -1.60 39.30
CA ILE A 26 -11.13 -0.83 40.07
C ILE A 26 -11.83 0.36 40.74
N ILE A 27 -12.72 1.07 40.01
CA ILE A 27 -13.46 2.20 40.57
C ILE A 27 -14.32 1.81 41.77
N LYS A 28 -14.96 0.64 41.70
CA LYS A 28 -15.76 0.09 42.80
C LYS A 28 -14.93 -0.17 44.06
N THR A 29 -13.63 -0.46 43.94
CA THR A 29 -12.70 -0.68 45.06
C THR A 29 -12.02 0.60 45.59
N ILE A 30 -12.26 1.78 45.00
CA ILE A 30 -11.67 3.08 45.43
C ILE A 30 -12.31 3.66 46.71
N LYS A 31 -13.23 2.96 47.39
CA LYS A 31 -13.75 3.46 48.68
C LYS A 31 -12.66 3.76 49.71
N ASP A 32 -11.50 3.12 49.59
CA ASP A 32 -10.31 3.40 50.40
C ASP A 32 -9.35 4.39 49.73
N LYS A 33 -9.01 5.48 50.44
CA LYS A 33 -8.03 6.51 50.03
C LYS A 33 -6.65 5.94 49.67
N LYS A 34 -6.34 4.70 50.08
CA LYS A 34 -5.07 4.00 49.81
C LYS A 34 -4.83 3.75 48.31
N ASN A 35 -5.90 3.66 47.51
CA ASN A 35 -5.80 3.32 46.08
C ASN A 35 -5.83 4.54 45.15
N LEU A 36 -5.89 5.76 45.69
CA LEU A 36 -6.02 6.99 44.92
C LEU A 36 -4.87 7.20 43.92
N GLY A 37 -3.64 6.79 44.28
CA GLY A 37 -2.47 6.88 43.40
C GLY A 37 -2.58 5.97 42.17
N LEU A 38 -3.20 4.80 42.32
CA LEU A 38 -3.40 3.84 41.23
C LEU A 38 -4.43 4.35 40.22
N VAL A 39 -5.43 5.09 40.72
CA VAL A 39 -6.45 5.76 39.91
C VAL A 39 -5.84 6.91 39.12
N SER A 40 -5.04 7.76 39.78
CA SER A 40 -4.32 8.84 39.09
C SER A 40 -3.41 8.29 38.01
N LEU A 41 -2.73 7.16 38.23
CA LEU A 41 -1.90 6.51 37.23
C LEU A 41 -2.73 6.03 36.03
N LEU A 42 -3.89 5.40 36.26
CA LEU A 42 -4.79 4.96 35.17
C LEU A 42 -5.34 6.14 34.37
N VAL A 43 -5.69 7.24 35.03
CA VAL A 43 -6.14 8.47 34.36
C VAL A 43 -5.02 9.09 33.53
N ILE A 44 -3.79 9.11 34.04
CA ILE A 44 -2.62 9.59 33.29
C ILE A 44 -2.34 8.69 32.09
N LEU A 45 -2.38 7.37 32.24
CA LEU A 45 -2.22 6.42 31.13
C LEU A 45 -3.31 6.62 30.08
N PHE A 46 -4.57 6.77 30.50
CA PHE A 46 -5.68 7.07 29.59
C PHE A 46 -5.48 8.39 28.85
N LEU A 47 -5.03 9.45 29.54
CA LEU A 47 -4.72 10.72 28.90
C LEU A 47 -3.53 10.61 27.93
N VAL A 48 -2.50 9.83 28.26
CA VAL A 48 -1.35 9.60 27.38
C VAL A 48 -1.73 8.79 26.12
N GLU A 49 -2.66 7.85 26.25
CA GLU A 49 -3.15 7.04 25.14
C GLU A 49 -4.18 7.79 24.28
N TYR A 50 -5.09 8.54 24.91
CA TYR A 50 -6.21 9.19 24.23
C TYR A 50 -5.88 10.60 23.72
N ILE A 51 -4.97 11.32 24.39
CA ILE A 51 -4.39 12.52 23.80
C ILE A 51 -3.41 12.00 22.75
N PRO A 52 -3.67 12.22 21.44
CA PRO A 52 -2.72 11.85 20.43
C PRO A 52 -1.44 12.64 20.69
N MET A 53 -0.47 12.00 21.36
CA MET A 53 0.87 12.55 21.42
C MET A 53 1.26 12.75 19.96
N GLY A 54 1.63 13.98 19.59
CA GLY A 54 1.99 14.38 18.23
C GLY A 54 3.29 13.72 17.75
N LEU A 55 3.44 12.42 17.98
CA LEU A 55 4.49 11.54 17.55
C LEU A 55 4.32 11.33 16.04
N LYS A 56 4.59 12.39 15.29
CA LYS A 56 4.80 12.40 13.84
C LYS A 56 3.68 11.73 13.04
N SER A 57 2.55 12.42 12.93
CA SER A 57 1.59 12.13 11.85
C SER A 57 2.24 12.49 10.51
N SER A 58 2.32 11.53 9.59
CA SER A 58 2.74 11.80 8.22
C SER A 58 1.48 11.95 7.36
N LYS A 59 1.29 13.16 6.81
CA LYS A 59 0.28 13.42 5.80
C LYS A 59 0.94 13.43 4.43
N SER A 60 0.39 12.67 3.50
CA SER A 60 0.78 12.69 2.09
C SER A 60 -0.41 13.13 1.25
N GLU A 61 -0.19 14.04 0.31
CA GLU A 61 -1.20 14.36 -0.70
C GLU A 61 -1.18 13.27 -1.78
N ILE A 62 -2.32 12.60 -1.94
CA ILE A 62 -2.50 11.60 -2.98
C ILE A 62 -2.83 12.35 -4.28
N SER A 63 -1.91 12.30 -5.25
CA SER A 63 -2.18 12.81 -6.60
C SER A 63 -3.23 11.93 -7.29
N LEU A 64 -4.45 12.47 -7.42
CA LEU A 64 -5.60 11.77 -8.00
C LEU A 64 -5.56 11.67 -9.52
N ASN A 65 -4.71 12.42 -10.23
CA ASN A 65 -4.76 12.51 -11.69
C ASN A 65 -4.57 11.14 -12.37
N ARG A 66 -3.58 10.35 -11.92
CA ARG A 66 -3.33 8.99 -12.44
C ARG A 66 -4.53 8.07 -12.20
N SER A 67 -5.09 8.12 -11.00
CA SER A 67 -6.21 7.29 -10.58
C SER A 67 -7.52 7.69 -11.30
N LEU A 68 -7.72 8.98 -11.58
CA LEU A 68 -8.82 9.50 -12.40
C LEU A 68 -8.69 9.04 -13.86
N PHE A 69 -7.51 9.19 -14.46
CA PHE A 69 -7.25 8.69 -15.81
C PHE A 69 -7.55 7.19 -15.93
N LEU A 70 -7.06 6.38 -14.98
CA LEU A 70 -7.33 4.94 -14.96
C LEU A 70 -8.81 4.62 -14.71
N LYS A 71 -9.51 5.41 -13.89
CA LYS A 71 -10.95 5.24 -13.68
C LYS A 71 -11.76 5.46 -14.95
N GLU A 72 -11.37 6.44 -15.77
CA GLU A 72 -12.05 6.80 -17.02
C GLU A 72 -11.68 5.88 -18.19
N THR A 73 -10.45 5.39 -18.23
CA THR A 73 -9.91 4.67 -19.39
C THR A 73 -9.96 3.14 -19.24
N CYS A 74 -9.94 2.64 -18.01
CA CYS A 74 -9.83 1.22 -17.73
C CYS A 74 -11.19 0.58 -17.46
N THR A 75 -11.35 -0.66 -17.94
CA THR A 75 -12.52 -1.50 -17.65
C THR A 75 -12.18 -2.60 -16.64
N LYS A 76 -13.19 -3.32 -16.15
CA LYS A 76 -13.01 -4.44 -15.20
C LYS A 76 -12.22 -5.62 -15.77
N ASP A 77 -12.22 -5.75 -17.09
CA ASP A 77 -11.49 -6.81 -17.80
C ASP A 77 -10.03 -6.42 -18.09
N ASP A 78 -9.72 -5.12 -17.98
CA ASP A 78 -8.38 -4.61 -18.22
C ASP A 78 -7.48 -4.87 -17.02
N VAL A 79 -6.29 -5.41 -17.30
CA VAL A 79 -5.30 -5.76 -16.29
C VAL A 79 -4.28 -4.63 -16.14
N LEU A 80 -4.15 -4.11 -14.92
CA LEU A 80 -3.18 -3.09 -14.52
C LEU A 80 -2.07 -3.73 -13.69
N MET A 81 -0.82 -3.39 -14.00
CA MET A 81 0.33 -3.70 -13.16
C MET A 81 0.92 -2.40 -12.60
N GLN A 82 1.15 -2.35 -11.29
CA GLN A 82 1.85 -1.26 -10.63
C GLN A 82 3.28 -1.67 -10.25
N ILE A 83 4.23 -0.74 -10.41
CA ILE A 83 5.64 -0.90 -10.03
C ILE A 83 6.01 0.22 -9.03
N PRO A 84 6.69 -0.08 -7.90
CA PRO A 84 7.14 -1.41 -7.47
C PRO A 84 5.96 -2.32 -7.13
N TYR A 85 6.19 -3.63 -7.05
CA TYR A 85 5.15 -4.63 -6.77
C TYR A 85 4.57 -4.50 -5.36
N SER A 86 5.47 -4.42 -4.37
CA SER A 86 5.17 -4.50 -2.96
C SER A 86 6.15 -3.63 -2.19
N HIS A 87 5.74 -3.18 -1.02
CA HIS A 87 6.61 -2.52 -0.04
C HIS A 87 7.85 -3.33 0.37
N LEU A 88 7.81 -4.66 0.20
CA LEU A 88 8.94 -5.55 0.53
C LEU A 88 10.04 -5.55 -0.53
N PHE A 89 9.71 -5.18 -1.77
CA PHE A 89 10.62 -5.31 -2.92
C PHE A 89 10.65 -4.01 -3.73
N GLY A 90 11.78 -3.31 -3.68
CA GLY A 90 12.02 -2.12 -4.49
C GLY A 90 11.40 -0.82 -3.97
N VAL A 91 10.86 -0.81 -2.73
CA VAL A 91 10.44 0.41 -2.04
C VAL A 91 11.55 0.97 -1.17
N LYS A 92 11.91 2.23 -1.42
CA LYS A 92 12.90 2.97 -0.61
C LYS A 92 12.35 3.35 0.76
N GLY A 93 13.22 3.43 1.77
CA GLY A 93 12.93 4.11 3.04
C GLY A 93 12.13 3.33 4.09
N GLY A 94 12.18 1.99 4.03
CA GLY A 94 11.79 1.12 5.14
C GLY A 94 10.30 1.13 5.48
N ILE A 95 9.95 0.72 6.70
CA ILE A 95 8.57 0.41 7.11
C ILE A 95 7.62 1.60 6.93
N GLY A 96 8.05 2.82 7.28
CA GLY A 96 7.18 4.01 7.20
C GLY A 96 6.74 4.32 5.77
N ILE A 97 7.67 4.29 4.81
CA ILE A 97 7.36 4.51 3.39
C ILE A 97 6.60 3.32 2.81
N GLY A 98 6.94 2.10 3.24
CA GLY A 98 6.22 0.89 2.87
C GLY A 98 4.73 0.94 3.24
N LEU A 99 4.40 1.38 4.45
CA LEU A 99 3.02 1.55 4.91
C LEU A 99 2.27 2.62 4.10
N GLN A 100 2.93 3.73 3.75
CA GLN A 100 2.34 4.75 2.89
C GLN A 100 2.04 4.20 1.48
N TYR A 101 2.97 3.44 0.91
CA TYR A 101 2.79 2.78 -0.38
C TYR A 101 1.61 1.82 -0.35
N ILE A 102 1.55 0.91 0.63
CA ILE A 102 0.44 -0.06 0.77
C ILE A 102 -0.90 0.67 0.87
N THR A 103 -0.98 1.69 1.74
CA THR A 103 -2.20 2.47 1.95
C THR A 103 -2.65 3.14 0.65
N LYS A 104 -1.70 3.71 -0.10
CA LYS A 104 -1.99 4.36 -1.37
C LYS A 104 -2.48 3.37 -2.42
N VAL A 105 -1.79 2.25 -2.62
CA VAL A 105 -2.17 1.23 -3.60
C VAL A 105 -3.53 0.64 -3.28
N GLU A 106 -3.81 0.37 -2.00
CA GLU A 106 -5.11 -0.11 -1.56
C GLU A 106 -6.20 0.91 -1.89
N LEU A 107 -6.01 2.19 -1.55
CA LEU A 107 -6.99 3.25 -1.86
C LEU A 107 -7.18 3.43 -3.37
N ASP A 108 -6.11 3.45 -4.14
CA ASP A 108 -6.13 3.58 -5.59
C ASP A 108 -6.87 2.40 -6.24
N SER A 109 -6.62 1.16 -5.77
CA SER A 109 -7.29 -0.05 -6.29
C SER A 109 -8.80 -0.07 -6.07
N ASN A 110 -9.30 0.63 -5.06
CA ASN A 110 -10.73 0.79 -4.81
C ASN A 110 -11.34 1.95 -5.64
N PHE A 111 -10.52 2.82 -6.25
CA PHE A 111 -10.97 4.00 -6.96
C PHE A 111 -11.14 3.78 -8.47
N TYR A 112 -10.23 3.05 -9.13
CA TYR A 112 -10.31 2.75 -10.56
C TYR A 112 -10.98 1.39 -10.83
N ASN A 113 -11.36 1.15 -12.09
CA ASN A 113 -12.10 -0.04 -12.49
C ASN A 113 -11.21 -1.23 -12.92
N CYS A 114 -9.89 -1.07 -13.03
CA CYS A 114 -8.98 -2.12 -13.49
C CYS A 114 -8.90 -3.32 -12.55
N ARG A 115 -8.60 -4.50 -13.11
CA ARG A 115 -8.07 -5.62 -12.34
C ARG A 115 -6.58 -5.41 -12.07
N LEU A 116 -6.21 -5.20 -10.81
CA LEU A 116 -4.81 -5.03 -10.40
C LEU A 116 -4.12 -6.40 -10.26
N VAL A 117 -2.96 -6.58 -10.93
CA VAL A 117 -2.14 -7.82 -10.81
C VAL A 117 -1.50 -7.92 -9.43
N ASN A 118 -1.11 -6.77 -8.88
CA ASN A 118 -0.48 -6.64 -7.57
C ASN A 118 -1.40 -6.01 -6.53
N GLY A 119 -2.68 -6.38 -6.55
CA GLY A 119 -3.61 -5.98 -5.50
C GLY A 119 -3.09 -6.42 -4.13
N TYR A 120 -3.13 -5.53 -3.15
CA TYR A 120 -2.70 -5.83 -1.79
C TYR A 120 -3.75 -6.71 -1.10
N THR A 121 -3.71 -8.02 -1.37
CA THR A 121 -4.62 -8.99 -0.75
C THR A 121 -4.21 -9.39 0.67
N GLY A 122 -3.06 -8.89 1.15
CA GLY A 122 -2.42 -9.35 2.40
C GLY A 122 -1.71 -10.70 2.28
N TYR A 123 -1.75 -11.35 1.10
CA TYR A 123 -1.08 -12.61 0.82
C TYR A 123 -0.20 -12.50 -0.43
N ASP A 124 1.11 -12.63 -0.23
CA ASP A 124 2.08 -12.77 -1.31
C ASP A 124 2.13 -14.23 -1.77
N ILE A 125 1.31 -14.58 -2.76
CA ILE A 125 1.33 -15.92 -3.37
C ILE A 125 2.70 -16.12 -4.05
N PRO A 126 3.41 -17.24 -3.83
CA PRO A 126 4.76 -17.45 -4.37
C PRO A 126 4.88 -17.18 -5.87
N GLU A 127 3.89 -17.60 -6.66
CA GLU A 127 3.86 -17.41 -8.11
C GLU A 127 3.81 -15.93 -8.52
N THR A 128 3.16 -15.09 -7.71
CA THR A 128 3.09 -13.65 -7.91
C THR A 128 4.44 -13.02 -7.57
N VAL A 129 5.04 -13.40 -6.44
CA VAL A 129 6.38 -12.93 -6.05
C VAL A 129 7.41 -13.27 -7.12
N GLU A 130 7.45 -14.52 -7.59
CA GLU A 130 8.35 -14.95 -8.66
C GLU A 130 8.14 -14.16 -9.96
N PHE A 131 6.88 -13.89 -10.32
CA PHE A 131 6.56 -13.08 -11.49
C PHE A 131 7.18 -11.69 -11.38
N PHE A 132 7.04 -11.02 -10.24
CA PHE A 132 7.56 -9.67 -10.04
C PHE A 132 9.08 -9.63 -9.89
N GLN A 133 9.69 -10.64 -9.26
CA GLN A 133 11.16 -10.78 -9.26
C GLN A 133 11.71 -10.96 -10.67
N LYS A 134 11.03 -11.73 -11.53
CA LYS A 134 11.38 -11.83 -12.95
C LYS A 134 11.21 -10.50 -13.66
N VAL A 135 10.12 -9.77 -13.44
CA VAL A 135 9.92 -8.42 -13.99
C VAL A 135 11.10 -7.51 -13.63
N ASP A 136 11.45 -7.41 -12.35
CA ASP A 136 12.54 -6.57 -11.87
C ASP A 136 13.88 -7.01 -12.49
N HIS A 137 14.16 -8.31 -12.51
CA HIS A 137 15.38 -8.84 -13.13
C HIS A 137 15.48 -8.49 -14.61
N LEU A 138 14.39 -8.59 -15.38
CA LEU A 138 14.36 -8.26 -16.80
C LEU A 138 14.57 -6.76 -17.05
N ILE A 139 14.02 -5.90 -16.18
CA ILE A 139 14.23 -4.45 -16.24
C ILE A 139 15.70 -4.11 -15.94
N MET A 140 16.26 -4.65 -14.86
CA MET A 140 17.65 -4.40 -14.45
C MET A 140 18.66 -4.85 -15.51
N ASN A 141 18.38 -5.95 -16.21
CA ASN A 141 19.25 -6.52 -17.24
C ASN A 141 18.91 -6.04 -18.67
N ASN A 142 18.01 -5.07 -18.84
CA ASN A 142 17.60 -4.53 -20.14
C ASN A 142 17.11 -5.61 -21.14
N LYS A 143 16.38 -6.62 -20.63
CA LYS A 143 15.83 -7.73 -21.42
C LYS A 143 14.44 -7.39 -21.97
N TYR A 144 14.40 -6.49 -22.95
CA TYR A 144 13.17 -5.88 -23.48
C TYR A 144 12.15 -6.88 -24.05
N ASN A 145 12.60 -7.84 -24.88
CA ASN A 145 11.71 -8.80 -25.53
C ASN A 145 11.12 -9.79 -24.52
N ASP A 146 11.95 -10.28 -23.61
CA ASP A 146 11.52 -11.19 -22.54
C ASP A 146 10.53 -10.49 -21.61
N PHE A 147 10.77 -9.22 -21.27
CA PHE A 147 9.83 -8.40 -20.51
C PHE A 147 8.50 -8.28 -21.25
N ARG A 148 8.52 -7.94 -22.55
CA ARG A 148 7.29 -7.84 -23.35
C ARG A 148 6.50 -9.15 -23.32
N ASN A 149 7.16 -10.28 -23.52
CA ASN A 149 6.52 -11.60 -23.51
C ASN A 149 5.93 -11.92 -22.14
N LEU A 150 6.67 -11.60 -21.07
CA LEU A 150 6.21 -11.82 -19.69
C LEU A 150 4.96 -10.98 -19.38
N ILE A 151 4.96 -9.69 -19.73
CA ILE A 151 3.82 -8.79 -19.50
C ILE A 151 2.60 -9.21 -20.33
N LYS A 152 2.81 -9.63 -21.59
CA LYS A 152 1.72 -10.15 -22.45
C LYS A 152 1.13 -11.45 -21.92
N SER A 153 1.94 -12.34 -21.31
CA SER A 153 1.45 -13.61 -20.76
C SER A 153 0.41 -13.44 -19.63
N ARG A 154 0.40 -12.29 -18.95
CA ARG A 154 -0.58 -11.93 -17.91
C ARG A 154 -1.68 -11.00 -18.42
N ASN A 155 -1.78 -10.76 -19.73
CA ASN A 155 -2.74 -9.85 -20.36
C ASN A 155 -2.69 -8.42 -19.81
N ILE A 156 -1.53 -7.97 -19.32
CA ILE A 156 -1.37 -6.63 -18.75
C ILE A 156 -1.53 -5.60 -19.88
N LYS A 157 -2.55 -4.74 -19.73
CA LYS A 157 -2.86 -3.67 -20.67
C LYS A 157 -2.26 -2.34 -20.25
N TYR A 158 -2.21 -2.09 -18.94
CA TYR A 158 -1.68 -0.87 -18.36
C TYR A 158 -0.54 -1.16 -17.39
N LEU A 159 0.48 -0.31 -17.43
CA LEU A 159 1.61 -0.31 -16.53
C LEU A 159 1.69 1.05 -15.85
N GLN A 160 1.53 1.10 -14.53
CA GLN A 160 1.69 2.31 -13.74
C GLN A 160 2.99 2.23 -12.93
N ILE A 161 3.78 3.30 -12.98
CA ILE A 161 5.00 3.45 -12.20
C ILE A 161 4.72 4.44 -11.07
N ASN A 162 5.14 4.07 -9.86
CA ASN A 162 5.10 4.91 -8.68
C ASN A 162 6.54 5.36 -8.33
N PRO A 163 7.09 6.35 -9.08
CA PRO A 163 8.49 6.75 -8.97
C PRO A 163 8.88 7.24 -7.59
N GLU A 164 7.92 7.78 -6.83
CA GLU A 164 8.13 8.26 -5.46
C GLU A 164 8.59 7.16 -4.50
N TYR A 165 8.35 5.88 -4.82
CA TYR A 165 8.70 4.74 -3.97
C TYR A 165 9.89 3.93 -4.50
N LEU A 166 10.33 4.11 -5.75
CA LEU A 166 11.39 3.29 -6.34
C LEU A 166 12.80 3.65 -5.86
N ASP A 167 13.59 2.64 -5.48
CA ASP A 167 15.03 2.79 -5.17
C ASP A 167 15.88 3.11 -6.41
N ASN A 168 15.63 2.41 -7.53
CA ASN A 168 16.43 2.46 -8.75
C ASN A 168 15.75 3.20 -9.91
N LEU A 169 15.09 4.33 -9.62
CA LEU A 169 14.23 5.04 -10.56
C LEU A 169 14.88 5.27 -11.95
N HIS A 170 16.14 5.69 -11.98
CA HIS A 170 16.87 5.97 -13.22
C HIS A 170 16.98 4.75 -14.16
N VAL A 171 17.08 3.52 -13.61
CA VAL A 171 17.11 2.28 -14.39
C VAL A 171 15.75 2.03 -15.04
N TYR A 172 14.68 2.16 -14.25
CA TYR A 172 13.31 2.01 -14.74
C TYR A 172 12.97 3.03 -15.82
N GLU A 173 13.28 4.31 -15.61
CA GLU A 173 13.02 5.37 -16.59
C GLU A 173 13.76 5.12 -17.90
N LYS A 174 15.04 4.70 -17.83
CA LYS A 174 15.82 4.35 -19.03
C LYS A 174 15.20 3.16 -19.77
N PHE A 175 14.80 2.12 -19.04
CA PHE A 175 14.17 0.93 -19.61
C PHE A 175 12.85 1.29 -20.31
N LEU A 176 11.95 2.01 -19.61
CA LEU A 176 10.65 2.42 -20.13
C LEU A 176 10.78 3.34 -21.33
N LYS A 177 11.73 4.28 -21.32
CA LYS A 177 12.00 5.16 -22.46
C LYS A 177 12.41 4.37 -23.71
N THR A 178 13.23 3.33 -23.55
CA THR A 178 13.61 2.45 -24.67
C THR A 178 12.43 1.65 -25.18
N MET A 179 11.60 1.11 -24.28
CA MET A 179 10.40 0.37 -24.63
C MET A 179 9.36 1.24 -25.37
N SER A 180 9.21 2.50 -24.94
CA SER A 180 8.34 3.47 -25.61
C SER A 180 8.86 3.84 -27.00
N LYS A 181 10.18 4.05 -27.14
CA LYS A 181 10.80 4.29 -28.46
C LYS A 181 10.61 3.12 -29.43
N ASN A 182 10.63 1.90 -28.92
CA ASN A 182 10.41 0.68 -29.70
C ASN A 182 8.92 0.41 -29.97
N GLY A 183 8.01 1.29 -29.56
CA GLY A 183 6.56 1.15 -29.76
C GLY A 183 5.90 0.06 -28.92
N ILE A 184 6.60 -0.55 -27.96
CA ILE A 184 6.06 -1.60 -27.10
C ILE A 184 5.20 -1.00 -25.99
N LEU A 185 5.58 0.17 -25.50
CA LEU A 185 4.82 0.97 -24.54
C LEU A 185 4.40 2.29 -25.16
N SER A 186 3.28 2.84 -24.72
CA SER A 186 2.85 4.19 -25.05
C SER A 186 2.46 4.92 -23.78
N GLU A 187 3.16 6.01 -23.46
CA GLU A 187 2.82 6.84 -22.30
C GLU A 187 1.51 7.57 -22.57
N MET A 188 0.50 7.30 -21.75
CA MET A 188 -0.86 7.86 -21.92
C MET A 188 -1.10 9.01 -20.94
N GLU A 189 -0.54 8.90 -19.75
CA GLU A 189 -0.56 9.87 -18.67
C GLU A 189 0.79 9.75 -17.94
N LYS A 190 1.21 10.77 -17.20
CA LYS A 190 2.52 10.76 -16.54
C LYS A 190 2.69 9.49 -15.69
N SER A 191 3.71 8.69 -16.01
CA SER A 191 4.02 7.42 -15.35
C SER A 191 2.94 6.33 -15.50
N VAL A 192 2.05 6.43 -16.50
CA VAL A 192 1.07 5.41 -16.88
C VAL A 192 1.25 5.08 -18.36
N TYR A 193 1.56 3.82 -18.64
CA TYR A 193 1.88 3.32 -19.96
C TYR A 193 0.86 2.28 -20.40
N ARG A 194 0.46 2.32 -21.68
CA ARG A 194 -0.29 1.27 -22.35
C ARG A 194 0.67 0.28 -23.01
N VAL A 195 0.36 -1.01 -22.92
CA VAL A 195 1.12 -2.10 -23.56
C VAL A 195 0.54 -2.43 -24.95
N ASN A 196 1.42 -2.51 -25.96
CA ASN A 196 1.08 -2.79 -27.37
C ASN A 196 1.47 -4.22 -27.84
#